data_AF-A0A5B7HKN7-F1
#
_entry.id   AF-A0A5B7HKN7-F1
#
_cell.length_a   1.000
_cell.length_b   1.000
_cell.length_c   1.000
_cell.angle_alpha   90.00
_cell.angle_beta   90.00
_cell.angle_gamma   90.00
#
_symmetry.space_group_name_H-M   'P 1'
#
loop_
_entity.id
_entity.type
_entity.pdbx_description
1 polymer ?
#
loop_
_entity_poly.entity_id
_entity_poly.type
_entity_poly.pdbx_seq_one_letter_code
_entity_poly.pdbx_strand_id
1 'polypeptide(L)'
;MHISWSTPSIPVCLQFVAHSNVQQLLGQVWYDGMPGFKRLSPIAQLTEIAKIGCLFPIYCFAFLFAPKSSFGAAIKKPFIKFIVHSAAYCCFLLLLVIVSLRVETLIMELLGNEWILQRLRQAEHESRGGFPSIVELLIMVFVCHRYQTISSSFSSSSSSSCSSSSSSSSSSSSYVSLAIGVPSCLVDHRATAWFLSQRAEWYGENYYYPKEMWPYFDPILISEGMFGAANILSFLKLVHIFSVNPYMGPLQVALGRMVIDIIKFFFIYTLVLFAFGCGKFKRLSRFCQSLPHTITNVA
;
A
#
# COMPACT_ATOMS: atom_id res chain seq x y z
N MET A 1 17.43 30.83 34.38
CA MET A 1 17.75 29.97 33.22
C MET A 1 16.59 30.05 32.24
N HIS A 2 16.69 30.96 31.26
CA HIS A 2 15.69 31.13 30.22
C HIS A 2 16.00 30.09 29.12
N ILE A 3 15.33 28.93 29.19
CA ILE A 3 15.45 27.90 28.16
C ILE A 3 14.65 28.42 26.95
N SER A 4 15.34 29.17 26.09
CA SER A 4 14.85 29.51 24.76
C SER A 4 14.80 28.21 23.97
N TRP A 5 13.61 27.63 23.85
CA TRP A 5 13.36 26.63 22.84
C TRP A 5 13.51 27.32 21.49
N SER A 6 14.69 27.22 20.88
CA SER A 6 14.87 27.56 19.48
C SER A 6 13.92 26.66 18.69
N THR A 7 12.77 27.23 18.32
CA THR A 7 11.91 26.64 17.30
C THR A 7 12.78 26.45 16.06
N PRO A 8 12.81 25.26 15.45
CA PRO A 8 13.60 25.06 14.23
C PRO A 8 13.12 26.09 13.20
N SER A 9 14.03 27.01 12.85
CA SER A 9 13.77 28.08 11.90
C SER A 9 13.22 27.45 10.62
N ILE A 10 11.95 27.72 10.32
CA ILE A 10 11.33 27.25 9.08
C ILE A 10 12.19 27.78 7.93
N PRO A 11 12.64 26.93 6.99
CA PRO A 11 13.52 27.38 5.91
C PRO A 11 12.85 28.51 5.12
N VAL A 12 13.62 29.55 4.80
CA VAL A 12 13.15 30.78 4.13
C VAL A 12 12.34 30.48 2.86
N CYS A 13 12.67 29.40 2.15
CA CYS A 13 11.93 28.94 0.97
C CYS A 13 10.48 28.53 1.29
N LEU A 14 10.23 27.86 2.42
CA LEU A 14 8.86 27.49 2.81
C LEU A 14 8.03 28.74 3.16
N GLN A 15 8.67 29.74 3.75
CA GLN A 15 8.03 31.01 4.07
C GLN A 15 7.69 31.81 2.81
N PHE A 16 8.57 31.79 1.80
CA PHE A 16 8.30 32.34 0.47
C PHE A 16 7.15 31.61 -0.25
N VAL A 17 7.17 30.28 -0.28
CA VAL A 17 6.09 29.49 -0.90
C VAL A 17 4.77 29.73 -0.19
N ALA A 18 4.76 29.86 1.15
CA ALA A 18 3.56 30.15 1.93
C ALA A 18 3.03 31.59 1.77
N HIS A 19 3.73 32.46 1.04
CA HIS A 19 3.30 33.84 0.85
C HIS A 19 1.96 33.93 0.09
N SER A 20 1.06 34.82 0.53
CA SER A 20 -0.32 34.95 0.03
C SER A 20 -0.40 35.13 -1.48
N ASN A 21 0.43 36.01 -2.06
CA ASN A 21 0.44 36.26 -3.50
C ASN A 21 0.85 35.02 -4.31
N VAL A 22 1.80 34.22 -3.81
CA VAL A 22 2.25 32.99 -4.46
C VAL A 22 1.16 31.92 -4.37
N GLN A 23 0.53 31.80 -3.20
CA GLN A 23 -0.59 30.87 -2.97
C GLN A 23 -1.83 31.20 -3.82
N GLN A 24 -2.10 32.48 -4.06
CA GLN A 24 -3.19 32.91 -4.93
C GLN A 24 -2.94 32.50 -6.39
N LEU A 25 -1.73 32.74 -6.90
CA LEU A 25 -1.33 32.32 -8.25
C LEU A 25 -1.39 30.80 -8.40
N LEU A 26 -0.84 30.06 -7.44
CA LEU A 26 -0.88 28.61 -7.44
C LEU A 26 -2.32 28.08 -7.41
N GLY A 27 -3.20 28.74 -6.63
CA GLY A 27 -4.62 28.46 -6.63
C GLY A 27 -5.28 28.68 -7.99
N GLN A 28 -4.92 29.74 -8.72
CA GLN A 28 -5.46 29.97 -10.07
C GLN A 28 -5.05 28.86 -11.03
N VAL A 29 -3.76 28.48 -11.03
CA VAL A 29 -3.26 27.37 -11.86
C VAL A 29 -3.90 26.03 -11.48
N TRP A 30 -4.12 25.80 -10.18
CA TRP A 30 -4.74 24.57 -9.70
C TRP A 30 -6.19 24.41 -10.15
N TYR A 31 -6.99 25.48 -10.04
CA TYR A 31 -8.43 25.45 -10.33
C TYR A 31 -8.81 25.87 -11.76
N ASP A 32 -7.85 26.03 -12.67
CA ASP A 32 -8.08 26.38 -14.08
C ASP A 32 -9.06 25.43 -14.81
N GLY A 33 -9.26 24.22 -14.29
CA GLY A 33 -10.21 23.24 -14.82
C GLY A 33 -11.66 23.39 -14.43
N MET A 34 -11.97 24.16 -13.39
CA MET A 34 -13.33 24.30 -12.87
C MET A 34 -13.59 25.73 -12.38
N PRO A 35 -14.01 26.64 -13.29
CA PRO A 35 -14.35 28.00 -12.91
C PRO A 35 -15.49 28.00 -11.90
N GLY A 36 -15.34 28.76 -10.80
CA GLY A 36 -16.38 28.88 -9.77
C GLY A 36 -16.42 27.76 -8.73
N PHE A 37 -15.60 26.71 -8.83
CA PHE A 37 -15.59 25.59 -7.88
C PHE A 37 -15.45 26.04 -6.42
N LYS A 38 -14.58 27.03 -6.15
CA LYS A 38 -14.37 27.59 -4.80
C LYS A 38 -15.59 28.29 -4.19
N ARG A 39 -16.55 28.73 -5.02
CA ARG A 39 -17.75 29.47 -4.59
C ARG A 39 -18.94 28.55 -4.27
N LEU A 40 -18.83 27.27 -4.62
CA LEU A 40 -19.87 26.28 -4.40
C LEU A 40 -19.97 25.92 -2.90
N SER A 41 -21.16 25.48 -2.48
CA SER A 41 -21.35 24.89 -1.15
C SER A 41 -20.54 23.60 -1.01
N PRO A 42 -20.13 23.19 0.20
CA PRO A 42 -19.30 21.99 0.39
C PRO A 42 -19.98 20.73 -0.15
N ILE A 43 -21.32 20.64 -0.07
CA ILE A 43 -22.09 19.53 -0.64
C ILE A 43 -22.04 19.56 -2.17
N ALA A 44 -22.21 20.73 -2.79
CA ALA A 44 -22.11 20.85 -4.25
C ALA A 44 -20.69 20.56 -4.75
N GLN A 45 -19.66 20.99 -4.02
CA GLN A 45 -18.26 20.63 -4.29
C GLN A 45 -18.04 19.13 -4.23
N LEU A 46 -18.58 18.46 -3.20
CA LEU A 46 -18.49 17.01 -3.07
C LEU A 46 -19.19 16.30 -4.23
N THR A 47 -20.37 16.76 -4.64
CA THR A 47 -21.11 16.19 -5.76
C THR A 47 -20.35 16.32 -7.08
N GLU A 48 -19.73 17.47 -7.36
CA GLU A 48 -18.91 17.64 -8.58
C GLU A 48 -17.65 16.77 -8.56
N ILE A 49 -16.97 16.67 -7.42
CA ILE A 49 -15.84 15.74 -7.25
C ILE A 49 -16.31 14.29 -7.46
N ALA A 50 -17.44 13.91 -6.89
CA ALA A 50 -18.00 12.56 -7.00
C ALA A 50 -18.38 12.22 -8.46
N LYS A 51 -18.97 13.16 -9.20
CA LYS A 51 -19.26 12.99 -10.63
C LYS A 51 -17.99 12.72 -11.44
N ILE A 52 -16.97 13.58 -11.29
CA ILE A 52 -15.68 13.41 -12.00
C ILE A 52 -15.03 12.09 -11.59
N GLY A 53 -15.09 11.77 -10.29
CA GLY A 53 -14.62 10.51 -9.73
C GLY A 53 -15.31 9.30 -10.34
N CYS A 54 -16.64 9.23 -10.38
CA CYS A 54 -17.37 8.11 -10.98
C CYS A 54 -17.11 7.98 -12.49
N LEU A 55 -16.85 9.10 -13.18
CA LEU A 55 -16.54 9.13 -14.62
C LEU A 55 -15.04 8.85 -14.91
N PHE A 56 -14.22 8.51 -13.90
CA PHE A 56 -12.79 8.27 -14.08
C PHE A 56 -12.43 7.31 -15.24
N PRO A 57 -13.13 6.17 -15.48
CA PRO A 57 -12.75 5.29 -16.59
C PRO A 57 -12.93 5.98 -17.94
N ILE A 58 -13.99 6.78 -18.10
CA ILE A 58 -14.27 7.53 -19.33
C ILE A 58 -13.18 8.59 -19.57
N TYR A 59 -12.76 9.29 -18.51
CA TYR A 59 -11.64 10.25 -18.60
C TYR A 59 -10.33 9.57 -19.07
N CYS A 60 -10.02 8.39 -18.52
CA CYS A 60 -8.83 7.62 -18.91
C CYS A 60 -8.92 7.14 -20.36
N PHE A 61 -10.07 6.58 -20.78
CA PHE A 61 -10.29 6.12 -22.15
C PHE A 61 -10.22 7.26 -23.17
N ALA A 62 -10.85 8.41 -22.86
CA ALA A 62 -10.81 9.58 -23.72
C ALA A 62 -9.39 10.14 -23.88
N PHE A 63 -8.58 10.11 -22.82
CA PHE A 63 -7.18 10.52 -22.89
C PHE A 63 -6.33 9.60 -23.78
N LEU A 64 -6.58 8.29 -23.74
CA LEU A 64 -5.81 7.29 -24.49
C LEU A 64 -6.16 7.29 -25.99
N PHE A 65 -7.45 7.35 -26.33
CA PHE A 65 -7.92 7.23 -27.71
C PHE A 65 -8.15 8.57 -28.42
N ALA A 66 -8.52 9.62 -27.69
CA ALA A 66 -8.88 10.91 -28.25
C ALA A 66 -8.26 12.08 -27.44
N PRO A 67 -6.92 12.25 -27.46
CA PRO A 67 -6.22 13.23 -26.61
C PRO A 67 -6.57 14.69 -26.92
N LYS A 68 -7.24 14.97 -28.05
CA LYS A 68 -7.76 16.30 -28.43
C LYS A 68 -9.21 16.54 -28.01
N SER A 69 -9.91 15.52 -27.49
CA SER A 69 -11.29 15.66 -26.99
C SER A 69 -11.36 16.56 -25.74
N SER A 70 -12.54 17.11 -25.45
CA SER A 70 -12.77 17.92 -24.25
C SER A 70 -12.36 17.17 -22.96
N PHE A 71 -12.74 15.89 -22.84
CA PHE A 71 -12.37 15.03 -21.71
C PHE A 71 -10.86 14.74 -21.64
N GLY A 72 -10.21 14.49 -22.78
CA GLY A 72 -8.77 14.27 -22.86
C GLY A 72 -7.94 15.54 -22.60
N ALA A 73 -8.46 16.72 -22.91
CA ALA A 73 -7.84 17.99 -22.54
C ALA A 73 -8.04 18.31 -21.05
N ALA A 74 -9.19 17.96 -20.47
CA ALA A 74 -9.51 18.21 -19.07
C ALA A 74 -8.55 17.51 -18.10
N ILE A 75 -8.13 16.27 -18.38
CA ILE A 75 -7.19 15.51 -17.52
C ILE A 75 -5.77 16.11 -17.48
N LYS A 76 -5.42 16.96 -18.45
CA LYS A 76 -4.12 17.68 -18.44
C LYS A 76 -4.07 18.74 -17.33
N LYS A 77 -5.24 19.17 -16.83
CA LYS A 77 -5.35 20.14 -15.75
C LYS A 77 -5.08 19.47 -14.40
N PRO A 78 -4.34 20.12 -13.49
CA PRO A 78 -3.78 19.47 -12.29
C PRO A 78 -4.86 18.96 -11.32
N PHE A 79 -5.93 19.73 -11.09
CA PHE A 79 -6.98 19.33 -10.17
C PHE A 79 -7.80 18.13 -10.67
N ILE A 80 -8.16 18.12 -11.96
CA ILE A 80 -8.87 16.98 -12.57
C ILE A 80 -7.98 15.73 -12.55
N LYS A 81 -6.69 15.88 -12.89
CA LYS A 81 -5.70 14.80 -12.79
C LYS A 81 -5.63 14.22 -11.37
N PHE A 82 -5.64 15.08 -10.35
CA PHE A 82 -5.64 14.66 -8.96
C PHE A 82 -6.90 13.86 -8.59
N ILE A 83 -8.09 14.34 -8.99
CA ILE A 83 -9.36 13.65 -8.71
C ILE A 83 -9.39 12.29 -9.40
N VAL A 84 -9.05 12.23 -10.69
CA VAL A 84 -9.04 10.97 -11.47
C VAL A 84 -8.06 9.97 -10.88
N HIS A 85 -6.84 10.40 -10.50
CA HIS A 85 -5.86 9.52 -9.86
C HIS A 85 -6.34 9.02 -8.49
N SER A 86 -6.96 9.89 -7.69
CA SER A 86 -7.52 9.54 -6.38
C SER A 86 -8.69 8.57 -6.51
N ALA A 87 -9.59 8.78 -7.47
CA ALA A 87 -10.73 7.91 -7.73
C ALA A 87 -10.30 6.52 -8.21
N ALA A 88 -9.33 6.44 -9.13
CA ALA A 88 -8.74 5.16 -9.56
C ALA A 88 -8.09 4.42 -8.39
N TYR A 89 -7.43 5.14 -7.47
CA TYR A 89 -6.86 4.55 -6.26
C TYR A 89 -7.92 4.05 -5.27
N CYS A 90 -9.01 4.79 -5.06
CA CYS A 90 -10.14 4.33 -4.25
C CYS A 90 -10.80 3.09 -4.85
N CYS A 91 -10.98 3.05 -6.18
CA CYS A 91 -11.50 1.87 -6.88
C CYS A 91 -10.59 0.64 -6.68
N PHE A 92 -9.27 0.82 -6.75
CA PHE A 92 -8.31 -0.23 -6.43
C PHE A 92 -8.48 -0.76 -4.99
N LEU A 93 -8.63 0.12 -3.99
CA LEU A 93 -8.85 -0.32 -2.62
C LEU A 93 -10.17 -1.06 -2.45
N LEU A 94 -11.24 -0.64 -3.14
CA LEU A 94 -12.50 -1.38 -3.15
C LEU A 94 -12.32 -2.78 -3.74
N LEU A 95 -11.55 -2.94 -4.82
CA LEU A 95 -11.22 -4.25 -5.37
C LEU A 95 -10.45 -5.12 -4.36
N LEU A 96 -9.49 -4.55 -3.61
CA LEU A 96 -8.79 -5.27 -2.54
C LEU A 96 -9.74 -5.73 -1.42
N VAL A 97 -10.72 -4.90 -1.05
CA VAL A 97 -11.76 -5.28 -0.06
C VAL A 97 -12.63 -6.41 -0.60
N ILE A 98 -13.09 -6.31 -1.85
CA ILE A 98 -13.92 -7.34 -2.51
C ILE A 98 -13.20 -8.70 -2.51
N VAL A 99 -11.90 -8.71 -2.85
CA VAL A 99 -11.08 -9.94 -2.80
C VAL A 99 -10.87 -10.43 -1.36
N SER A 100 -10.58 -9.52 -0.43
CA SER A 100 -10.36 -9.88 0.98
C SER A 100 -11.62 -10.49 1.62
N LEU A 101 -12.80 -10.05 1.20
CA LEU A 101 -14.09 -10.57 1.65
C LEU A 101 -14.53 -11.83 0.88
N ARG A 102 -13.72 -12.33 -0.07
CA ARG A 102 -14.04 -13.47 -0.95
C ARG A 102 -15.44 -13.36 -1.59
N VAL A 103 -15.86 -12.13 -1.93
CA VAL A 103 -17.21 -11.84 -2.42
C VAL A 103 -17.50 -12.61 -3.71
N GLU A 104 -16.49 -12.86 -4.54
CA GLU A 104 -16.62 -13.70 -5.74
C GLU A 104 -17.16 -15.10 -5.40
N THR A 105 -16.58 -15.76 -4.40
CA THR A 105 -17.01 -17.07 -3.90
C THR A 105 -18.44 -17.02 -3.37
N LEU A 106 -18.78 -15.97 -2.61
CA LEU A 106 -20.13 -15.79 -2.04
C LEU A 106 -21.18 -15.54 -3.12
N ILE A 107 -20.84 -14.75 -4.15
CA ILE A 107 -21.72 -14.51 -5.30
C ILE A 107 -21.92 -15.81 -6.09
N MET A 108 -20.85 -16.58 -6.31
CA MET A 108 -20.92 -17.86 -6.99
C MET A 108 -21.69 -18.91 -6.18
N GLU A 109 -21.64 -18.87 -4.85
CA GLU A 109 -22.45 -19.74 -3.99
C GLU A 109 -23.92 -19.32 -3.99
N LEU A 110 -24.21 -18.02 -4.00
CA LEU A 110 -25.58 -17.48 -3.95
C LEU A 110 -26.32 -17.55 -5.30
N LEU A 111 -25.61 -17.38 -6.42
CA LEU A 111 -26.18 -17.40 -7.78
C LEU A 111 -25.82 -18.66 -8.58
N GLY A 112 -25.02 -19.56 -8.02
CA GLY A 112 -24.43 -20.68 -8.77
C GLY A 112 -25.35 -21.89 -8.90
N ASN A 113 -25.37 -22.45 -10.10
CA ASN A 113 -25.89 -23.79 -10.35
C ASN A 113 -24.94 -24.86 -9.78
N GLU A 114 -25.40 -26.09 -9.56
CA GLU A 114 -24.61 -27.23 -9.05
C GLU A 114 -23.23 -27.41 -9.74
N TRP A 115 -23.16 -27.13 -11.05
CA TRP A 115 -21.92 -27.17 -11.82
C TRP A 115 -20.86 -26.17 -11.35
N ILE A 116 -21.28 -24.96 -10.96
CA ILE A 116 -20.39 -23.89 -10.45
C ILE A 116 -19.87 -24.28 -9.06
N LEU A 117 -20.73 -24.88 -8.23
CA LEU A 117 -20.35 -25.39 -6.91
C LEU A 117 -19.34 -26.53 -6.99
N GLN A 118 -19.52 -27.47 -7.92
CA GLN A 118 -18.53 -28.53 -8.18
C GLN A 118 -17.18 -27.96 -8.62
N ARG A 119 -17.20 -26.97 -9.53
CA ARG A 119 -15.97 -26.32 -10.00
C ARG A 119 -15.26 -25.53 -8.88
N LEU A 120 -16.01 -24.93 -7.96
CA LEU A 120 -15.47 -24.29 -6.77
C LEU A 120 -14.80 -25.29 -5.82
N ARG A 121 -15.46 -26.42 -5.52
CA ARG A 121 -14.90 -27.48 -4.67
C ARG A 121 -13.64 -28.09 -5.27
N GLN A 122 -13.59 -28.19 -6.60
CA GLN A 122 -12.42 -28.68 -7.31
C GLN A 122 -11.29 -27.63 -7.34
N ALA A 123 -11.61 -26.35 -7.50
CA ALA A 123 -10.65 -25.25 -7.39
C ALA A 123 -10.08 -25.11 -5.96
N GLU A 124 -10.86 -25.44 -4.93
CA GLU A 124 -10.38 -25.51 -3.54
C GLU A 124 -9.39 -26.68 -3.35
N HIS A 125 -9.66 -27.84 -3.95
CA HIS A 125 -8.71 -28.96 -3.97
C HIS A 125 -7.43 -28.63 -4.76
N GLU A 126 -7.55 -27.82 -5.82
CA GLU A 126 -6.45 -27.38 -6.68
C GLU A 126 -5.84 -26.02 -6.25
N SER A 127 -6.11 -25.56 -5.02
CA SER A 127 -5.67 -24.24 -4.50
C SER A 127 -4.17 -23.97 -4.67
N ARG A 128 -3.36 -25.02 -4.86
CA ARG A 128 -1.91 -24.92 -5.02
C ARG A 128 -1.53 -24.64 -6.48
N GLY A 129 -1.30 -23.35 -6.78
CA GLY A 129 -0.87 -22.91 -8.11
C GLY A 129 -2.00 -22.77 -9.14
N GLY A 130 -3.26 -22.71 -8.68
CA GLY A 130 -4.40 -22.40 -9.55
C GLY A 130 -4.26 -21.05 -10.25
N PHE A 131 -4.89 -20.92 -11.42
CA PHE A 131 -4.85 -19.68 -12.19
C PHE A 131 -5.44 -18.51 -11.37
N PRO A 132 -4.82 -17.32 -11.44
CA PRO A 132 -5.33 -16.15 -10.72
C PRO A 132 -6.74 -15.81 -11.21
N SER A 133 -7.64 -15.47 -10.27
CA SER A 133 -8.96 -14.96 -10.62
C SER A 133 -8.83 -13.71 -11.50
N ILE A 134 -9.85 -13.42 -12.31
CA ILE A 134 -9.94 -12.18 -13.09
C ILE A 134 -9.71 -10.96 -12.19
N VAL A 135 -10.23 -10.98 -10.96
CA VAL A 135 -10.07 -9.88 -10.00
C VAL A 135 -8.62 -9.78 -9.50
N GLU A 136 -7.98 -10.92 -9.22
CA GLU A 136 -6.56 -10.97 -8.85
C GLU A 136 -5.67 -10.48 -10.00
N LEU A 137 -6.01 -10.80 -11.24
CA LEU A 137 -5.29 -10.33 -12.43
C LEU A 137 -5.42 -8.81 -12.59
N LEU A 138 -6.61 -8.23 -12.37
CA LEU A 138 -6.79 -6.78 -12.37
C LEU A 138 -5.95 -6.10 -11.28
N ILE A 139 -5.88 -6.69 -10.09
CA ILE A 139 -5.01 -6.22 -8.99
C ILE A 139 -3.55 -6.31 -9.41
N MET A 140 -3.11 -7.42 -10.00
CA MET A 140 -1.72 -7.60 -10.47
C MET A 140 -1.35 -6.58 -11.53
N VAL A 141 -2.21 -6.31 -12.52
CA VAL A 141 -1.98 -5.27 -13.53
C VAL A 141 -1.86 -3.89 -12.88
N PHE A 142 -2.73 -3.56 -11.93
CA PHE A 142 -2.65 -2.29 -11.20
C PHE A 142 -1.34 -2.18 -10.39
N VAL A 143 -0.96 -3.25 -9.72
CA VAL A 143 0.29 -3.36 -8.95
C VAL A 143 1.50 -3.18 -9.86
N CYS A 144 1.55 -3.84 -11.01
CA CYS A 144 2.63 -3.70 -12.00
C CYS A 144 2.73 -2.26 -12.52
N HIS A 145 1.60 -1.62 -12.83
CA HIS A 145 1.58 -0.22 -13.24
C HIS A 145 2.13 0.71 -12.14
N ARG A 146 1.72 0.46 -10.88
CA ARG A 146 2.21 1.21 -9.72
C ARG A 146 3.70 1.00 -9.50
N TYR A 147 4.20 -0.23 -9.63
CA TYR A 147 5.62 -0.57 -9.54
C TYR A 147 6.45 0.17 -10.58
N GLN A 148 6.04 0.13 -11.86
CA GLN A 148 6.72 0.81 -12.96
C GLN A 148 6.80 2.33 -12.71
N THR A 149 5.70 2.94 -12.26
CA THR A 149 5.65 4.36 -11.92
C THR A 149 6.68 4.72 -10.85
N ILE A 150 6.81 3.90 -9.80
CA ILE A 150 7.74 4.19 -8.70
C ILE A 150 9.20 3.95 -9.14
N SER A 151 9.47 2.87 -9.86
CA SER A 151 10.81 2.53 -10.36
C SER A 151 11.39 3.61 -11.29
N SER A 152 10.55 4.17 -12.17
CA SER A 152 10.94 5.31 -13.03
C SER A 152 11.28 6.57 -12.22
N SER A 153 10.58 6.82 -11.11
CA SER A 153 10.83 7.95 -10.23
C SER A 153 12.12 7.76 -9.42
N PHE A 154 12.39 6.53 -8.97
CA PHE A 154 13.62 6.18 -8.25
C PHE A 154 14.87 6.36 -9.12
N SER A 155 14.83 5.88 -10.36
CA SER A 155 15.94 6.03 -11.32
C SER A 155 16.31 7.50 -11.54
N SER A 156 15.32 8.39 -11.54
CA SER A 156 15.51 9.84 -11.68
C SER A 156 16.03 10.52 -10.39
N SER A 157 15.68 10.00 -9.21
CA SER A 157 16.18 10.51 -7.93
C SER A 157 17.62 10.07 -7.63
N SER A 158 17.98 8.81 -7.91
CA SER A 158 19.32 8.28 -7.64
C SER A 158 20.41 9.01 -8.43
N SER A 159 20.14 9.42 -9.67
CA SER A 159 21.07 10.23 -10.47
C SER A 159 21.32 11.63 -9.90
N SER A 160 20.37 12.18 -9.15
CA SER A 160 20.47 13.52 -8.54
C SER A 160 21.03 13.53 -7.11
N SER A 161 21.08 12.37 -6.44
CA SER A 161 21.56 12.24 -5.06
C SER A 161 23.08 12.03 -4.94
N CYS A 162 23.79 11.73 -6.04
CA CYS A 162 25.25 11.55 -6.02
C CYS A 162 26.06 12.85 -5.89
N SER A 163 25.44 14.03 -5.89
CA SER A 163 26.13 15.33 -5.77
C SER A 163 25.88 16.08 -4.45
N SER A 164 25.14 15.50 -3.49
CA SER A 164 24.95 16.15 -2.17
C SER A 164 24.74 15.11 -1.08
N SER A 165 25.84 14.71 -0.44
CA SER A 165 25.81 13.83 0.72
C SER A 165 25.06 14.46 1.90
N SER A 166 24.18 13.63 2.48
CA SER A 166 23.75 13.62 3.89
C SER A 166 23.04 14.87 4.43
N SER A 167 21.70 14.80 4.54
CA SER A 167 20.93 15.16 5.77
C SER A 167 19.41 15.40 5.59
N SER A 168 18.74 14.97 4.51
CA SER A 168 17.28 15.25 4.39
C SER A 168 16.37 14.17 3.82
N SER A 169 16.85 12.94 3.55
CA SER A 169 16.03 11.93 2.88
C SER A 169 16.15 10.55 3.53
N SER A 170 15.43 10.34 4.64
CA SER A 170 15.41 9.01 5.28
C SER A 170 14.06 8.55 5.84
N SER A 171 13.01 9.39 5.82
CA SER A 171 11.65 8.91 6.16
C SER A 171 10.78 8.62 4.94
N SER A 172 10.83 9.41 3.87
CA SER A 172 10.04 9.18 2.64
C SER A 172 10.62 8.09 1.73
N SER A 173 11.93 7.84 1.79
CA SER A 173 12.61 6.82 0.97
C SER A 173 12.30 5.37 1.42
N SER A 174 12.05 5.15 2.72
CA SER A 174 11.80 3.82 3.29
C SER A 174 10.38 3.30 2.99
N TYR A 175 9.36 4.16 3.07
CA TYR A 175 7.99 3.80 2.65
C TYR A 175 7.92 3.52 1.16
N VAL A 176 8.67 4.28 0.35
CA VAL A 176 8.77 4.08 -1.09
C VAL A 176 9.49 2.76 -1.40
N SER A 177 10.55 2.40 -0.67
CA SER A 177 11.26 1.13 -0.84
C SER A 177 10.42 -0.09 -0.43
N LEU A 178 9.67 0.00 0.68
CA LEU A 178 8.70 -1.04 1.07
C LEU A 178 7.53 -1.16 0.07
N ALA A 179 7.08 -0.03 -0.49
CA ALA A 179 6.04 -0.01 -1.52
C ALA A 179 6.49 -0.57 -2.88
N ILE A 180 7.80 -0.65 -3.15
CA ILE A 180 8.37 -1.25 -4.36
C ILE A 180 8.65 -2.74 -4.16
N GLY A 181 9.21 -3.13 -3.01
CA GLY A 181 9.67 -4.50 -2.78
C GLY A 181 8.57 -5.51 -2.45
N VAL A 182 7.53 -5.09 -1.74
CA VAL A 182 6.43 -5.99 -1.37
C VAL A 182 5.64 -6.48 -2.59
N PRO A 183 5.28 -5.64 -3.58
CA PRO A 183 4.51 -6.11 -4.72
C PRO A 183 5.32 -6.90 -5.75
N SER A 184 6.61 -6.62 -5.94
CA SER A 184 7.48 -7.42 -6.81
C SER A 184 7.68 -8.82 -6.24
N CYS A 185 8.00 -8.91 -4.95
CA CYS A 185 8.16 -10.18 -4.26
C CYS A 185 6.86 -11.02 -4.27
N LEU A 186 5.70 -10.37 -4.26
CA LEU A 186 4.40 -11.03 -4.35
C LEU A 186 4.13 -11.67 -5.72
N VAL A 187 4.44 -10.96 -6.80
CA VAL A 187 4.34 -11.49 -8.18
C VAL A 187 5.34 -12.62 -8.37
N ASP A 188 6.56 -12.48 -7.86
CA ASP A 188 7.61 -13.49 -7.92
C ASP A 188 7.21 -14.77 -7.18
N HIS A 189 6.65 -14.68 -5.96
CA HIS A 189 6.23 -15.84 -5.18
C HIS A 189 5.00 -16.55 -5.77
N ARG A 190 4.05 -15.81 -6.35
CA ARG A 190 2.90 -16.40 -7.06
C ARG A 190 3.33 -17.09 -8.37
N ALA A 191 4.23 -16.47 -9.13
CA ALA A 191 4.82 -17.09 -10.31
C ALA A 191 5.63 -18.34 -9.96
N THR A 192 6.39 -18.30 -8.86
CA THR A 192 7.13 -19.45 -8.34
C THR A 192 6.18 -20.57 -7.94
N ALA A 193 5.10 -20.29 -7.22
CA ALA A 193 4.10 -21.29 -6.85
C ALA A 193 3.44 -21.94 -8.08
N TRP A 194 3.12 -21.15 -9.12
CA TRP A 194 2.61 -21.67 -10.39
C TRP A 194 3.64 -22.56 -11.10
N PHE A 195 4.89 -22.10 -11.20
CA PHE A 195 5.97 -22.85 -11.85
C PHE A 195 6.26 -24.19 -11.14
N LEU A 196 6.26 -24.20 -9.81
CA LEU A 196 6.42 -25.44 -9.04
C LEU A 196 5.26 -26.41 -9.25
N SER A 197 4.03 -25.90 -9.32
CA SER A 197 2.82 -26.71 -9.58
C SER A 197 2.90 -27.37 -10.96
N GLN A 198 3.23 -26.58 -11.98
CA GLN A 198 3.38 -27.09 -13.33
C GLN A 198 4.49 -28.15 -13.38
N ARG A 199 5.66 -27.89 -12.77
CA ARG A 199 6.78 -28.83 -12.71
C ARG A 199 6.39 -30.17 -12.07
N ALA A 200 5.65 -30.15 -10.97
CA ALA A 200 5.26 -31.38 -10.27
C ALA A 200 4.31 -32.25 -11.10
N GLU A 201 3.41 -31.63 -11.86
CA GLU A 201 2.54 -32.32 -12.82
C GLU A 201 3.34 -33.01 -13.92
N TRP A 202 4.40 -32.38 -14.45
CA TRP A 202 5.29 -33.00 -15.44
C TRP A 202 6.00 -34.26 -14.93
N TYR A 203 6.30 -34.33 -13.63
CA TYR A 203 6.93 -35.50 -13.01
C TYR A 203 5.92 -36.54 -12.50
N GLY A 204 4.61 -36.29 -12.67
CA GLY A 204 3.55 -37.19 -12.21
C GLY A 204 3.45 -37.30 -10.68
N GLU A 205 3.94 -36.29 -9.95
CA GLU A 205 3.90 -36.26 -8.49
C GLU A 205 2.58 -35.62 -8.00
N ASN A 206 1.97 -36.20 -6.95
CA ASN A 206 0.72 -35.66 -6.40
C ASN A 206 0.98 -34.34 -5.66
N TYR A 207 0.84 -33.24 -6.39
CA TYR A 207 1.10 -31.89 -5.89
C TYR A 207 -0.07 -31.27 -5.10
N TYR A 208 -1.26 -31.88 -5.20
CA TYR A 208 -2.50 -31.40 -4.58
C TYR A 208 -2.80 -32.17 -3.29
N TYR A 209 -2.51 -31.52 -2.17
CA TYR A 209 -2.82 -32.02 -0.84
C TYR A 209 -3.33 -30.88 0.05
N PRO A 210 -4.13 -31.18 1.09
CA PRO A 210 -4.85 -30.17 1.86
C PRO A 210 -3.91 -29.24 2.64
N LYS A 211 -4.39 -28.02 2.93
CA LYS A 211 -3.59 -26.89 3.42
C LYS A 211 -2.87 -27.18 4.75
N GLU A 212 -3.39 -28.10 5.55
CA GLU A 212 -2.85 -28.49 6.84
C GLU A 212 -1.51 -29.23 6.73
N MET A 213 -1.23 -29.86 5.58
CA MET A 213 -0.01 -30.62 5.35
C MET A 213 1.08 -29.78 4.65
N TRP A 214 0.80 -28.51 4.39
CA TRP A 214 1.72 -27.61 3.67
C TRP A 214 2.96 -27.30 4.53
N PRO A 215 4.18 -27.41 4.00
CA PRO A 215 5.36 -26.97 4.72
C PRO A 215 5.29 -25.49 5.11
N TYR A 216 5.82 -25.14 6.28
CA TYR A 216 5.74 -23.78 6.84
C TYR A 216 6.30 -22.68 5.92
N PHE A 217 7.29 -23.02 5.08
CA PHE A 217 7.95 -22.09 4.14
C PHE A 217 7.48 -22.26 2.69
N ASP A 218 6.25 -22.72 2.49
CA ASP A 218 5.68 -22.77 1.15
C ASP A 218 5.54 -21.36 0.53
N PRO A 219 5.93 -21.18 -0.74
CA PRO A 219 5.92 -19.87 -1.39
C PRO A 219 4.52 -19.26 -1.48
N ILE A 220 3.47 -20.09 -1.53
CA ILE A 220 2.08 -19.63 -1.57
C ILE A 220 1.65 -18.98 -0.23
N LEU A 221 1.97 -19.57 0.94
CA LEU A 221 1.63 -18.97 2.24
C LEU A 221 2.40 -17.67 2.48
N ILE A 222 3.68 -17.64 2.11
CA ILE A 222 4.49 -16.42 2.19
C ILE A 222 3.85 -15.34 1.32
N SER A 223 3.42 -15.68 0.10
CA SER A 223 2.72 -14.73 -0.79
C SER A 223 1.39 -14.23 -0.20
N GLU A 224 0.59 -15.09 0.46
CA GLU A 224 -0.66 -14.70 1.12
C GLU A 224 -0.41 -13.74 2.30
N GLY A 225 0.60 -14.03 3.14
CA GLY A 225 0.99 -13.15 4.24
C GLY A 225 1.51 -11.79 3.76
N MET A 226 2.35 -11.79 2.73
CA MET A 226 2.83 -10.58 2.09
C MET A 226 1.71 -9.78 1.40
N PHE A 227 0.72 -10.46 0.81
CA PHE A 227 -0.47 -9.83 0.25
C PHE A 227 -1.25 -9.06 1.33
N GLY A 228 -1.48 -9.69 2.48
CA GLY A 228 -2.15 -9.04 3.61
C GLY A 228 -1.41 -7.79 4.10
N ALA A 229 -0.08 -7.87 4.24
CA ALA A 229 0.75 -6.73 4.59
C ALA A 229 0.67 -5.61 3.52
N ALA A 230 0.70 -5.97 2.23
CA ALA A 230 0.57 -5.03 1.12
C ALA A 230 -0.78 -4.31 1.12
N ASN A 231 -1.86 -5.02 1.45
CA ASN A 231 -3.21 -4.45 1.54
C ASN A 231 -3.25 -3.36 2.63
N ILE A 232 -2.71 -3.63 3.81
CA ILE A 232 -2.64 -2.64 4.92
C ILE A 232 -1.84 -1.41 4.49
N LEU A 233 -0.67 -1.61 3.88
CA LEU A 233 0.17 -0.51 3.37
C LEU A 233 -0.55 0.31 2.29
N SER A 234 -1.39 -0.33 1.48
CA SER A 234 -2.21 0.36 0.49
C SER A 234 -3.23 1.29 1.15
N PHE A 235 -3.86 0.89 2.26
CA PHE A 235 -4.77 1.79 2.99
C PHE A 235 -4.05 2.98 3.63
N LEU A 236 -2.83 2.81 4.15
CA LEU A 236 -2.04 3.92 4.73
C LEU A 236 -1.80 5.05 3.73
N LYS A 237 -1.73 4.75 2.44
CA LYS A 237 -1.55 5.75 1.39
C LYS A 237 -2.76 6.68 1.23
N LEU A 238 -3.98 6.27 1.61
CA LEU A 238 -5.14 7.16 1.59
C LEU A 238 -4.96 8.38 2.49
N VAL A 239 -4.19 8.25 3.58
CA VAL A 239 -3.93 9.35 4.50
C VAL A 239 -3.27 10.53 3.76
N HIS A 240 -2.46 10.27 2.74
CA HIS A 240 -1.86 11.33 1.92
C HIS A 240 -2.86 12.08 1.03
N ILE A 241 -4.01 11.49 0.70
CA ILE A 241 -5.06 12.19 -0.07
C ILE A 241 -5.76 13.22 0.82
N PHE A 242 -5.94 12.92 2.10
CA PHE A 242 -6.55 13.85 3.06
C PHE A 242 -5.70 15.09 3.35
N SER A 243 -4.41 15.07 3.01
CA SER A 243 -3.51 16.22 3.18
C SER A 243 -3.91 17.42 2.32
N VAL A 244 -4.67 17.20 1.25
CA VAL A 244 -5.12 18.24 0.32
C VAL A 244 -6.30 19.02 0.89
N ASN A 245 -7.01 18.47 1.87
CA ASN A 245 -8.13 19.16 2.50
C ASN A 245 -7.60 20.28 3.43
N PRO A 246 -8.11 21.53 3.30
CA PRO A 246 -7.70 22.66 4.14
C PRO A 246 -7.78 22.42 5.66
N TYR A 247 -8.71 21.58 6.11
CA TYR A 247 -8.92 21.28 7.53
C TYR A 247 -8.06 20.10 8.03
N MET A 248 -7.91 19.06 7.21
CA MET A 248 -7.21 17.82 7.63
C MET A 248 -5.70 17.87 7.40
N GLY A 249 -5.22 18.69 6.46
CA GLY A 249 -3.78 18.84 6.17
C GLY A 249 -2.96 19.27 7.38
N PRO A 250 -3.32 20.35 8.11
CA PRO A 250 -2.59 20.78 9.31
C PRO A 250 -2.56 19.71 10.40
N LEU A 251 -3.66 18.98 10.59
CA LEU A 251 -3.77 17.89 11.55
C LEU A 251 -2.81 16.75 11.22
N GLN A 252 -2.72 16.37 9.94
CA GLN A 252 -1.79 15.33 9.48
C GLN A 252 -0.33 15.73 9.69
N VAL A 253 0.03 16.99 9.43
CA VAL A 253 1.39 17.49 9.66
C VAL A 253 1.73 17.48 11.15
N ALA A 254 0.78 17.88 12.01
CA ALA A 254 0.96 17.82 13.46
C ALA A 254 1.16 16.38 13.95
N LEU A 255 0.33 15.45 13.48
CA LEU A 255 0.44 14.01 13.80
C LEU A 255 1.79 13.45 13.36
N GLY A 256 2.24 13.78 12.14
CA GLY A 256 3.55 13.35 11.64
C GLY A 256 4.72 13.78 12.52
N ARG A 257 4.66 14.99 13.10
CA ARG A 257 5.67 15.47 14.05
C ARG A 257 5.60 14.73 15.39
N MET A 258 4.41 14.45 15.91
CA MET A 258 4.23 13.69 17.15
C MET A 258 4.74 12.25 17.03
N VAL A 259 4.54 11.60 15.88
CA VAL A 259 5.02 10.22 15.63
C VAL A 259 6.54 10.12 15.79
N ILE A 260 7.29 11.14 15.38
CA ILE A 260 8.75 11.17 15.54
C ILE A 260 9.13 11.12 17.02
N ASP A 261 8.38 11.80 17.89
CA ASP A 261 8.64 11.78 19.33
C ASP A 261 8.22 10.44 19.96
N ILE A 262 7.14 9.82 19.49
CA ILE A 262 6.74 8.46 19.90
C ILE A 262 7.83 7.45 19.54
N ILE A 263 8.42 7.52 18.34
CA ILE A 263 9.48 6.60 17.91
C ILE A 263 10.72 6.74 18.80
N LYS A 264 11.10 7.96 19.19
CA LYS A 264 12.20 8.19 20.14
C LYS A 264 11.93 7.51 21.48
N PHE A 265 10.71 7.64 22.01
CA PHE A 265 10.32 6.99 23.25
C PHE A 265 10.31 5.46 23.12
N PHE A 266 9.78 4.93 22.02
CA PHE A 266 9.72 3.50 21.73
C PHE A 266 11.11 2.84 21.66
N PHE A 267 12.11 3.57 21.16
CA PHE A 267 13.50 3.09 21.13
C PHE A 267 14.04 2.84 22.54
N ILE A 268 13.86 3.80 23.46
CA ILE A 268 14.27 3.66 24.87
C ILE A 268 13.51 2.50 25.52
N TYR A 269 12.20 2.40 25.27
CA TYR A 269 11.37 1.32 25.80
C TYR A 269 11.84 -0.07 25.34
N THR A 270 12.23 -0.21 24.07
CA THR A 270 12.72 -1.49 23.52
C THR A 270 14.06 -1.89 24.15
N LEU A 271 14.97 -0.94 24.40
CA LEU A 271 16.22 -1.21 25.12
C LEU A 271 15.96 -1.74 26.54
N VAL A 272 14.99 -1.16 27.24
CA VAL A 272 14.59 -1.60 28.57
C VAL A 272 13.99 -3.02 28.51
N LEU A 273 13.07 -3.28 27.59
CA LEU A 273 12.49 -4.61 27.40
C LEU A 273 13.56 -5.65 27.06
N PHE A 274 14.53 -5.31 26.24
CA PHE A 274 15.64 -6.20 25.88
C PHE A 274 16.52 -6.53 27.09
N ALA A 275 16.87 -5.53 27.91
CA ALA A 275 17.65 -5.75 29.13
C ALA A 275 16.93 -6.68 30.12
N PHE A 276 15.63 -6.45 30.35
CA PHE A 276 14.82 -7.34 31.19
C PHE A 276 14.62 -8.73 30.57
N GLY A 277 14.47 -8.81 29.25
CA GLY A 277 14.37 -10.06 28.49
C GLY A 277 15.61 -10.93 28.66
N CYS A 278 16.81 -10.36 28.49
CA CYS A 278 18.08 -11.05 28.72
C CYS A 278 18.21 -11.51 30.18
N GLY A 279 17.82 -10.67 31.14
CA GLY A 279 17.83 -11.01 32.57
C GLY A 279 16.91 -12.18 32.92
N LYS A 280 15.69 -12.21 32.37
CA LYS A 280 14.75 -13.31 32.57
C LYS A 280 15.20 -14.59 31.86
N PHE A 281 15.66 -14.49 30.61
CA PHE A 281 16.18 -15.64 29.85
C PHE A 281 17.34 -16.33 30.59
N LYS A 282 18.29 -15.55 31.11
CA LYS A 282 19.42 -16.08 31.89
C LYS A 282 19.00 -16.76 33.20
N ARG A 283 17.89 -16.35 33.81
CA ARG A 283 17.33 -17.03 35.00
C ARG A 283 16.64 -18.32 34.62
N LEU A 284 15.82 -18.31 33.57
CA LEU A 284 15.08 -19.48 33.11
C LEU A 284 16.01 -20.58 32.57
N SER A 285 17.04 -20.21 31.81
CA SER A 285 18.05 -21.15 31.31
C SER A 285 18.79 -21.86 32.45
N ARG A 286 19.17 -21.14 33.52
CA ARG A 286 19.78 -21.75 34.71
C ARG A 286 18.83 -22.65 35.48
N PHE A 287 17.54 -22.29 35.56
CA PHE A 287 16.52 -23.17 36.14
C PHE A 287 16.40 -24.47 35.33
N CYS A 288 16.32 -24.38 34.00
CA CYS A 288 16.23 -25.52 33.10
C CYS A 288 17.47 -26.45 33.18
N GLN A 289 18.67 -25.88 33.35
CA GLN A 289 19.91 -26.64 33.61
C GLN A 289 20.01 -27.25 35.01
N SER A 290 19.32 -26.66 36.00
CA SER A 290 19.30 -27.15 37.38
C SER A 290 18.20 -28.18 37.64
N LEU A 291 17.35 -28.48 36.65
CA LEU A 291 16.46 -29.64 36.71
C LEU A 291 17.29 -30.92 36.62
N PRO A 292 17.11 -31.89 37.53
CA PRO A 292 17.85 -33.14 37.50
C PRO A 292 17.56 -33.93 36.20
N HIS A 293 18.60 -34.54 35.61
CA HIS A 293 18.58 -35.40 34.41
C HIS A 293 17.64 -36.62 34.46
N THR A 294 16.82 -36.77 35.50
CA THR A 294 15.94 -37.93 35.70
C THR A 294 14.73 -37.97 34.78
N ILE A 295 14.44 -36.90 34.02
CA ILE A 295 13.26 -36.81 33.14
C ILE A 295 13.62 -36.94 31.65
N THR A 296 14.90 -36.96 31.26
CA THR A 296 15.30 -37.11 29.83
C THR A 296 15.42 -38.56 29.35
N ASN A 297 15.08 -39.56 30.18
CA ASN A 297 15.07 -40.99 29.79
C ASN A 297 13.66 -41.61 29.75
N VAL A 298 12.59 -40.81 29.78
CA VAL A 298 11.22 -41.29 29.58
C VAL A 298 10.47 -40.32 28.67
N ALA A 299 10.80 -40.35 27.37
CA ALA A 299 9.93 -40.06 26.23
C ALA A 299 10.76 -40.07 24.94
#